data_AF-A0A7X6VY17-F1
#
_entry.id   AF-A0A7X6VY17-F1
#
_cell.length_a   1.000
_cell.length_b   1.000
_cell.length_c   1.000
_cell.angle_alpha   90.00
_cell.angle_beta   90.00
_cell.angle_gamma   90.00
#
_symmetry.space_group_name_H-M   'P 1'
#
loop_
_entity.id
_entity.type
_entity.pdbx_description
1 polymer ?
#
loop_
_entity_poly.entity_id
_entity_poly.type
_entity_poly.pdbx_seq_one_letter_code
_entity_poly.pdbx_strand_id
1 'polypeptide(L)'
;GDKFNEIAVILTGKPEARAADGIQWVKEMAEYLKIPSLLSFGLSACDLNILVEKAKNASSMKGNPVLLNDSQLMEILEKSM
;
A
#
# COMPACT_ATOMS: atom_id res chain seq x y z
N GLY A 1 -4.19 -6.30 -16.19
CA GLY A 1 -4.97 -6.87 -15.08
C GLY A 1 -4.39 -8.18 -14.58
N ASP A 2 -3.66 -8.91 -15.44
CA ASP A 2 -3.40 -10.33 -15.22
C ASP A 2 -2.45 -10.61 -14.05
N LYS A 3 -1.35 -9.86 -13.90
CA LYS A 3 -0.41 -10.03 -12.78
C LYS A 3 -1.08 -9.99 -11.40
N PHE A 4 -2.00 -9.05 -11.18
CA PHE A 4 -2.67 -8.92 -9.87
C PHE A 4 -3.78 -9.95 -9.68
N ASN A 5 -4.39 -10.46 -10.76
CA ASN A 5 -5.28 -11.61 -10.68
C ASN A 5 -4.51 -12.89 -10.32
N GLU A 6 -3.35 -13.13 -10.94
CA GLU A 6 -2.46 -14.25 -10.60
C GLU A 6 -2.04 -14.22 -9.13
N ILE A 7 -1.63 -13.05 -8.62
CA ILE A 7 -1.34 -12.87 -7.20
C ILE A 7 -2.57 -13.18 -6.34
N ALA A 8 -3.76 -12.72 -6.73
CA ALA A 8 -4.98 -13.00 -5.98
C ALA A 8 -5.29 -14.50 -5.91
N VAL A 9 -5.10 -15.25 -7.00
CA VAL A 9 -5.23 -16.71 -7.01
C VAL A 9 -4.24 -17.36 -6.05
N ILE A 10 -2.98 -16.91 -6.04
CA ILE A 10 -1.95 -17.43 -5.13
C ILE A 10 -2.31 -17.17 -3.66
N LEU A 11 -2.74 -15.95 -3.33
CA LEU A 11 -3.05 -15.56 -1.96
C LEU A 11 -4.31 -16.24 -1.43
N THR A 12 -5.36 -16.33 -2.26
CA THR A 12 -6.67 -16.83 -1.84
C THR A 12 -6.84 -18.34 -2.03
N GLY A 13 -6.02 -18.97 -2.87
CA GLY A 13 -6.17 -20.36 -3.30
C GLY A 13 -7.36 -20.62 -4.24
N LYS A 14 -8.05 -19.57 -4.70
CA LYS A 14 -9.25 -19.67 -5.56
C LYS A 14 -8.89 -19.39 -7.02
N PRO A 15 -9.10 -20.33 -7.96
CA PRO A 15 -8.75 -20.15 -9.38
C PRO A 15 -9.46 -18.97 -10.06
N GLU A 16 -10.64 -18.60 -9.59
CA GLU A 16 -11.47 -17.52 -10.11
C GLU A 16 -11.20 -16.14 -9.48
N ALA A 17 -10.25 -16.06 -8.54
CA ALA A 17 -9.93 -14.83 -7.83
C ALA A 17 -9.42 -13.73 -8.78
N ARG A 18 -9.85 -12.50 -8.49
CA ARG A 18 -9.44 -11.28 -9.19
C ARG A 18 -8.64 -10.39 -8.26
N ALA A 19 -7.97 -9.38 -8.82
CA ALA A 19 -7.15 -8.42 -8.08
C ALA A 19 -7.87 -7.83 -6.84
N ALA A 20 -9.18 -7.59 -6.93
CA ALA A 20 -9.99 -7.10 -5.82
C ALA A 20 -10.05 -8.09 -4.64
N ASP A 21 -10.15 -9.39 -4.91
CA ASP A 21 -10.12 -10.44 -3.88
C ASP A 21 -8.74 -10.50 -3.20
N GLY A 22 -7.67 -10.28 -3.97
CA GLY A 22 -6.31 -10.16 -3.42
C GLY A 22 -6.15 -8.95 -2.50
N ILE A 23 -6.75 -7.80 -2.84
CA ILE A 23 -6.76 -6.62 -1.96
C ILE A 23 -7.50 -6.93 -0.66
N GLN A 24 -8.67 -7.55 -0.74
CA GLN A 24 -9.45 -7.92 0.45
C GLN A 24 -8.67 -8.90 1.34
N TRP A 25 -8.04 -9.90 0.75
CA TRP A 25 -7.20 -10.85 1.48
C TRP A 25 -6.05 -10.15 2.22
N VAL A 26 -5.33 -9.22 1.56
CA VAL A 26 -4.22 -8.49 2.21
C VAL A 26 -4.71 -7.67 3.40
N LYS A 27 -5.89 -7.03 3.29
CA LYS A 27 -6.49 -6.27 4.39
C LYS A 27 -6.82 -7.18 5.57
N GLU A 28 -7.52 -8.28 5.33
CA GLU A 28 -7.88 -9.26 6.36
C GLU A 28 -6.65 -9.85 7.06
N MET A 29 -5.58 -10.10 6.29
CA MET A 29 -4.32 -10.60 6.85
C MET A 29 -3.59 -9.56 7.69
N ALA A 30 -3.58 -8.28 7.28
CA ALA A 30 -3.02 -7.21 8.09
C ALA A 30 -3.78 -7.03 9.41
N GLU A 31 -5.12 -7.13 9.37
CA GLU A 31 -5.98 -7.11 10.55
C GLU A 31 -5.74 -8.32 11.46
N TYR A 32 -5.68 -9.53 10.90
CA TYR A 32 -5.40 -10.76 11.62
C TYR A 32 -4.06 -10.72 12.35
N LEU A 33 -3.03 -10.18 11.68
CA LEU A 33 -1.69 -9.98 12.25
C LEU A 33 -1.60 -8.76 13.18
N LYS A 34 -2.67 -7.97 13.28
CA LYS A 34 -2.74 -6.73 14.09
C LYS A 34 -1.62 -5.75 13.72
N ILE A 35 -1.37 -5.58 12.42
CA ILE A 35 -0.40 -4.61 11.93
C ILE A 35 -0.89 -3.20 12.31
N PRO A 36 -0.12 -2.43 13.08
CA PRO A 36 -0.56 -1.13 13.55
C PRO A 36 -0.44 -0.08 12.44
N SER A 37 -1.23 0.99 12.54
CA SER A 37 -1.18 2.13 11.63
C SER A 37 0.06 2.99 11.86
N LEU A 38 0.36 3.91 10.94
CA LEU A 38 1.54 4.76 11.04
C LEU A 38 1.50 5.68 12.29
N LEU A 39 0.32 6.12 12.73
CA LEU A 39 0.15 6.88 13.98
C LEU A 39 0.72 6.13 15.19
N SER A 40 0.63 4.80 15.20
CA SER A 40 1.12 3.98 16.33
C SER A 40 2.65 3.99 16.45
N PHE A 41 3.35 4.41 15.40
CA PHE A 41 4.81 4.56 15.41
C PHE A 41 5.26 5.99 15.75
N GLY A 42 4.35 6.85 16.21
CA GLY A 42 4.65 8.24 16.59
C GLY A 42 4.70 9.23 15.43
N LEU A 43 4.22 8.83 14.24
CA LEU A 43 4.04 9.75 13.12
C LEU A 43 2.80 10.60 13.33
N SER A 44 2.84 11.84 12.86
CA SER A 44 1.72 12.78 12.92
C SER A 44 1.38 13.35 11.54
N ALA A 45 0.20 13.96 11.40
CA ALA A 45 -0.19 14.63 10.16
C ALA A 45 0.80 15.74 9.75
N CYS A 46 1.51 16.34 10.71
CA CYS A 46 2.52 17.35 10.44
C CYS A 46 3.76 16.78 9.72
N ASP A 47 4.02 15.47 9.82
CA ASP A 47 5.17 14.81 9.20
C ASP A 47 4.94 14.44 7.74
N LEU A 48 3.69 14.48 7.27
CA LEU A 48 3.29 13.98 5.94
C LEU A 48 4.05 14.68 4.80
N ASN A 49 4.20 16.00 4.84
CA ASN A 49 4.94 16.73 3.81
C ASN A 49 6.41 16.26 3.70
N ILE A 50 7.06 16.01 4.84
CA ILE A 50 8.44 15.53 4.88
C ILE A 50 8.52 14.09 4.35
N LEU A 51 7.51 13.26 4.66
CA LEU A 51 7.43 11.89 4.16
C LEU A 51 7.22 11.85 2.64
N VAL A 52 6.39 12.72 2.06
CA VAL A 52 6.20 12.83 0.60
C VAL A 52 7.53 13.19 -0.09
N GLU A 53 8.23 14.22 0.41
CA GLU A 53 9.54 14.64 -0.08
C GLU A 53 10.57 13.50 -0.04
N LYS A 54 10.64 12.77 1.09
CA LYS A 54 11.54 11.62 1.24
C LYS A 54 11.17 10.46 0.34
N ALA A 55 9.89 10.16 0.18
CA ALA A 55 9.40 9.07 -0.67
C ALA A 55 9.84 9.30 -2.12
N LYS A 56 9.65 10.50 -2.68
CA LYS A 56 10.03 10.84 -4.06
C LYS A 56 11.50 10.58 -4.38
N ASN A 57 12.39 10.79 -3.40
CA ASN A 57 13.82 10.61 -3.55
C ASN A 57 14.30 9.17 -3.31
N ALA A 58 13.44 8.28 -2.82
CA ALA A 58 13.79 6.90 -2.55
C ALA A 58 14.07 6.13 -3.86
N SER A 59 15.11 5.30 -3.87
CA SER A 59 15.47 4.49 -5.05
C SER A 59 14.38 3.50 -5.44
N SER A 60 13.57 3.03 -4.47
CA SER A 60 12.41 2.17 -4.71
C SER A 60 11.32 2.83 -5.55
N MET A 61 11.18 4.17 -5.49
CA MET A 61 10.23 4.89 -6.35
C MET A 61 10.62 4.86 -7.82
N LYS A 62 11.93 4.83 -8.14
CA LYS A 62 12.39 4.72 -9.54
C LYS A 62 12.04 3.37 -10.17
N GLY A 63 11.96 2.31 -9.35
CA GLY A 63 11.59 0.96 -9.78
C GLY A 63 10.10 0.65 -9.72
N ASN A 64 9.29 1.57 -9.17
CA ASN A 64 7.83 1.39 -9.12
C ASN A 64 7.25 1.58 -10.53
N PRO A 65 6.48 0.62 -11.08
CA PRO A 65 5.87 0.76 -12.40
C PRO A 65 4.85 1.91 -12.48
N VAL A 66 4.38 2.43 -11.34
CA VAL A 66 3.47 3.57 -11.27
C VAL A 66 4.24 4.80 -10.80
N LEU A 67 4.30 5.83 -11.65
CA LEU A 67 4.80 7.14 -11.27
C LEU A 67 3.74 7.85 -10.41
N LEU A 68 4.07 8.12 -9.15
CA LEU A 68 3.19 8.81 -8.21
C LEU A 68 3.62 10.27 -8.08
N ASN A 69 2.66 11.18 -8.16
CA ASN A 69 2.87 12.58 -7.83
C ASN A 69 2.63 12.85 -6.33
N ASP A 70 2.89 14.07 -5.91
CA ASP A 70 2.84 14.50 -4.51
C ASP A 70 1.44 14.32 -3.90
N SER A 71 0.36 14.62 -4.64
CA SER A 71 -1.00 14.45 -4.13
C SER A 71 -1.39 12.99 -3.96
N GLN A 72 -0.96 12.11 -4.87
CA GLN A 72 -1.17 10.67 -4.76
C GLN A 72 -0.39 10.07 -3.59
N LEU A 73 0.85 10.51 -3.37
CA LEU A 73 1.64 10.09 -2.21
C LEU A 73 0.99 10.56 -0.91
N MET A 74 0.51 11.81 -0.88
CA MET A 74 -0.21 12.36 0.27
C MET A 74 -1.45 11.53 0.60
N GLU A 75 -2.29 11.22 -0.40
CA GLU A 75 -3.50 10.42 -0.22
C GLU A 75 -3.20 9.01 0.33
N ILE A 76 -2.13 8.37 -0.13
CA ILE A 76 -1.70 7.05 0.36
C ILE A 76 -1.27 7.13 1.82
N LEU A 77 -0.48 8.15 2.17
CA LEU A 77 -0.02 8.33 3.55
C LEU A 77 -1.19 8.64 4.48
N GLU A 78 -2.11 9.54 4.09
CA GLU A 78 -3.31 9.87 4.87
C GLU A 78 -4.17 8.62 5.16
N LYS A 79 -4.32 7.72 4.17
CA LYS A 79 -5.02 6.44 4.35
C LYS A 79 -4.28 5.41 5.20
N SER A 80 -2.98 5.62 5.43
CA SER A 80 -2.11 4.72 6.19
C SER A 80 -1.87 5.19 7.64
N MET A 81 -2.34 6.40 7.97
CA MET A 81 -2.22 6.98 9.31
C MET A 81 -2.99 6.17 10.35
#